data_AF-A0A2K5HQG7-F1
#
_entry.id   AF-A0A2K5HQG7-F1
#
_cell.length_a   1.000
_cell.length_b   1.000
_cell.length_c   1.000
_cell.angle_alpha   90.00
_cell.angle_beta   90.00
_cell.angle_gamma   90.00
#
_symmetry.space_group_name_H-M   'P 1'
#
loop_
_entity.id
_entity.type
_entity.pdbx_description
1 polymer ?
#
loop_
_entity_poly.entity_id
_entity_poly.type
_entity_poly.pdbx_seq_one_letter_code
_entity_poly.pdbx_strand_id
1 'polypeptide(L)' 'MRLSLPLLLLLGAWAIAGGLGDRAPLTATAPQLDDEEMYSAHMPAHLRCDACRAVAYQLWSSRSGPSETSHRPRT' A
#
# COMPACT_ATOMS: atom_id res chain seq x y z
N MET A 1 -34.60 13.01 -20.37
CA MET A 1 -34.75 11.54 -20.33
C MET A 1 -34.24 11.06 -18.98
N ARG A 2 -35.11 10.49 -18.15
CA ARG A 2 -34.78 10.02 -16.79
C ARG A 2 -34.27 8.59 -16.88
N LEU A 3 -32.97 8.39 -16.69
CA LEU A 3 -32.37 7.07 -16.67
C LEU A 3 -32.89 6.33 -15.44
N SER A 4 -33.56 5.20 -15.65
CA SER A 4 -34.20 4.43 -14.58
C SER A 4 -33.16 3.98 -13.56
N LEU A 5 -33.41 4.22 -12.27
CA LEU A 5 -32.60 3.74 -11.16
C LEU A 5 -32.19 2.24 -11.26
N PRO A 6 -33.06 1.31 -11.70
CA PRO A 6 -32.64 -0.09 -11.88
C PRO A 6 -31.59 -0.27 -12.97
N LEU A 7 -31.59 0.57 -14.01
CA LEU A 7 -30.58 0.54 -15.08
C LEU A 7 -29.22 0.99 -14.54
N LEU A 8 -29.20 2.07 -13.75
CA LEU A 8 -27.98 2.55 -13.06
C LEU A 8 -27.40 1.48 -12.13
N LEU A 9 -28.23 0.75 -11.39
CA LEU A 9 -27.81 -0.34 -10.50
C LEU A 9 -27.19 -1.51 -11.27
N LEU A 10 -27.77 -1.89 -12.42
CA LEU A 10 -27.24 -2.96 -13.27
C LEU A 10 -25.87 -2.61 -13.87
N LEU A 11 -25.71 -1.36 -14.32
CA LEU A 11 -24.43 -0.85 -14.82
C LEU A 11 -23.36 -0.75 -13.71
N GLY A 12 -23.74 -0.33 -12.51
CA GLY A 12 -22.83 -0.28 -11.36
C GLY A 12 -22.39 -1.66 -10.87
N ALA A 13 -23.28 -2.66 -10.91
CA ALA A 13 -22.98 -4.03 -10.48
C ALA A 13 -21.89 -4.69 -11.36
N TRP A 14 -21.92 -4.44 -12.67
CA TRP A 14 -20.86 -4.93 -13.59
C TRP A 14 -19.52 -4.24 -13.35
N ALA A 15 -19.51 -2.96 -12.98
CA ALA A 15 -18.27 -2.22 -12.71
C ALA A 15 -17.55 -2.69 -11.42
N ILE A 16 -18.29 -3.15 -10.42
CA ILE A 16 -17.71 -3.65 -9.15
C ILE A 16 -17.26 -5.11 -9.28
N ALA A 17 -18.01 -5.93 -10.01
CA ALA A 17 -17.70 -7.35 -10.19
C ALA A 17 -16.47 -7.60 -11.10
N GLY A 18 -16.19 -6.72 -12.06
CA GLY A 18 -15.09 -6.90 -13.02
C GLY A 18 -13.69 -6.49 -12.51
N GLY A 19 -13.56 -5.89 -11.33
CA GLY A 19 -12.29 -5.30 -10.86
C GLY A 19 -11.55 -6.06 -9.75
N LEU A 20 -12.23 -6.97 -9.04
CA LEU A 20 -11.65 -7.69 -7.90
C LEU A 20 -11.25 -9.14 -8.19
N GLY A 21 -11.71 -9.73 -9.31
CA GLY A 21 -11.57 -11.16 -9.60
C GLY A 21 -10.30 -11.58 -10.37
N ASP A 22 -9.58 -10.64 -10.99
CA ASP A 22 -8.41 -10.91 -11.85
C ASP A 22 -7.10 -10.37 -11.25
N ARG A 23 -7.03 -10.21 -9.93
CA ARG A 23 -5.76 -9.86 -9.28
C ARG A 23 -5.04 -11.15 -8.94
N ALA A 24 -4.05 -11.50 -9.78
CA ALA A 24 -3.06 -12.50 -9.42
C ALA A 24 -2.57 -12.24 -7.98
N PRO A 25 -2.41 -13.27 -7.15
CA PRO A 25 -1.94 -13.08 -5.79
C PRO A 25 -0.61 -12.34 -5.85
N LEU A 26 -0.51 -11.24 -5.11
CA LEU A 26 0.75 -10.50 -4.99
C LEU A 26 1.74 -11.41 -4.28
N THR A 27 2.70 -11.94 -5.02
CA THR A 27 3.80 -12.71 -4.45
C THR A 27 4.91 -11.76 -4.07
N ALA A 28 5.36 -11.86 -2.82
CA ALA A 28 6.55 -11.18 -2.34
C ALA A 28 7.43 -12.24 -1.67
N THR A 29 8.69 -12.31 -2.10
CA THR A 29 9.68 -13.18 -1.46
C THR A 29 10.35 -12.40 -0.35
N ALA A 30 10.43 -13.00 0.84
CA ALA A 30 11.19 -12.40 1.94
C ALA A 30 12.67 -12.28 1.55
N PRO A 31 13.30 -11.12 1.77
CA PRO A 31 14.71 -10.93 1.44
C PRO A 31 15.57 -11.82 2.33
N GLN A 32 16.64 -12.35 1.75
CA GLN A 32 17.67 -13.08 2.49
C GLN A 32 18.61 -12.05 3.14
N LEU A 33 18.79 -12.16 4.45
CA LEU A 33 19.71 -11.35 5.23
C LEU A 33 20.85 -12.26 5.67
N ASP A 34 22.09 -11.75 5.63
CA ASP A 34 23.20 -12.43 6.28
C ASP A 34 23.09 -12.34 7.82
N ASP A 35 23.92 -13.11 8.52
CA ASP A 35 23.86 -13.23 9.98
C ASP A 35 24.13 -11.88 10.65
N GLU A 36 25.03 -11.07 10.09
CA GLU A 36 25.33 -9.74 10.59
C GLU A 36 24.18 -8.74 10.35
N GLU A 37 23.60 -8.75 9.14
CA GLU A 37 22.48 -7.89 8.74
C GLU A 37 21.21 -8.18 9.54
N MET A 38 20.97 -9.44 9.92
CA MET A 38 19.81 -9.83 10.74
C MET A 38 19.80 -9.16 12.11
N TYR A 39 20.97 -8.89 12.71
CA TYR A 39 21.10 -8.21 14.01
C TYR A 39 21.49 -6.74 13.90
N SER A 40 21.72 -6.25 12.67
CA SER A 40 22.15 -4.88 12.42
C SER A 40 20.97 -3.90 12.48
N ALA A 41 21.21 -2.73 13.07
CA ALA A 41 20.28 -1.59 12.98
C ALA A 41 20.43 -0.82 11.65
N HIS A 42 21.39 -1.20 10.81
CA HIS A 42 21.61 -0.56 9.51
C HIS A 42 20.78 -1.21 8.41
N MET A 43 20.34 -0.37 7.47
CA MET A 43 19.61 -0.81 6.29
C MET A 43 20.50 -1.70 5.38
N PRO A 44 20.11 -2.95 5.11
CA PRO A 44 20.81 -3.86 4.19
C PRO A 44 21.02 -3.21 2.83
N ALA A 45 22.21 -3.38 2.25
CA ALA A 45 22.59 -2.64 1.04
C ALA A 45 21.64 -2.91 -0.14
N HIS A 46 21.20 -4.17 -0.28
CA HIS A 46 20.34 -4.63 -1.36
C HIS A 46 18.87 -4.20 -1.21
N LEU A 47 18.44 -3.72 -0.03
CA LEU A 47 17.06 -3.28 0.25
C LEU A 47 16.90 -1.75 0.27
N ARG A 48 17.99 -1.00 0.08
CA ARG A 48 17.98 0.47 0.19
C ARG A 48 16.99 1.13 -0.78
N CYS A 49 16.94 0.68 -2.03
CA CYS A 49 16.04 1.25 -3.04
C CYS A 49 14.57 1.09 -2.64
N ASP A 50 14.18 -0.10 -2.21
CA ASP A 50 12.80 -0.39 -1.81
C ASP A 50 12.42 0.36 -0.54
N ALA A 51 13.33 0.47 0.44
CA ALA A 51 13.08 1.25 1.64
C ALA A 51 12.93 2.73 1.37
N CYS A 52 13.76 3.31 0.50
CA CYS A 52 13.61 4.70 0.08
C CYS A 52 12.23 4.92 -0.56
N ARG A 53 11.78 3.98 -1.41
CA ARG A 53 10.45 4.05 -2.04
C ARG A 53 9.34 3.97 -1.00
N ALA A 54 9.44 3.07 -0.03
CA ALA A 54 8.46 2.90 1.04
C ALA A 54 8.36 4.16 1.92
N VAL A 55 9.50 4.76 2.31
CA VAL A 55 9.53 6.01 3.09
C VAL A 55 8.95 7.17 2.29
N ALA A 56 9.35 7.33 1.03
CA ALA A 56 8.81 8.38 0.17
C ALA A 56 7.29 8.28 0.00
N TYR A 57 6.79 7.05 -0.18
CA TYR A 57 5.35 6.80 -0.25
C TYR A 57 4.65 7.17 1.07
N GLN A 58 5.19 6.77 2.22
CA GLN A 58 4.62 7.09 3.52
C GLN A 58 4.59 8.61 3.79
N LEU A 59 5.66 9.32 3.46
CA LEU A 59 5.72 10.78 3.63
C LEU A 59 4.73 11.52 2.72
N TRP A 60 4.53 11.00 1.51
CA TRP A 60 3.55 11.55 0.59
C TRP A 60 2.12 11.24 1.03
N SER A 61 1.85 9.99 1.42
CA SER A 61 0.53 9.54 1.86
C SER A 61 0.08 10.23 3.15
N SER A 62 1.00 10.42 4.11
CA SER A 62 0.74 11.15 5.36
C SER A 62 0.41 12.63 5.13
N ARG A 63 0.80 13.18 3.97
CA ARG A 63 0.46 14.55 3.58
C ARG A 63 -0.88 14.65 2.85
N SER A 64 -1.38 13.54 2.30
CA SER A 64 -2.66 13.47 1.58
C SER A 64 -3.85 12.95 2.41
N GLY A 65 -3.61 12.31 3.56
CA GLY A 65 -4.64 11.93 4.54
C GLY A 65 -4.76 12.94 5.70
N PRO A 66 -5.84 12.92 6.50
CA PRO A 66 -5.87 13.70 7.73
C PRO A 66 -4.68 13.28 8.60
N SER A 67 -3.93 14.25 9.10
CA SER A 67 -2.72 14.05 9.91
C SER A 67 -2.98 12.99 10.97
N GLU A 68 -2.41 11.79 10.80
CA GLU A 68 -2.37 10.78 11.85
C GLU A 68 -1.63 11.43 13.02
N THR A 69 -2.29 11.50 14.17
CA THR A 69 -1.77 12.20 15.34
C THR A 69 -0.41 11.60 15.69
N SER A 70 0.64 12.37 15.43
CA SER A 70 2.01 12.04 15.79
C SER A 70 2.05 11.74 17.29
N HIS A 71 2.05 10.45 17.64
CA HIS A 71 2.42 10.02 18.98
C HIS A 71 3.92 10.30 19.13
N ARG A 72 4.24 11.53 19.54
CA ARG A 72 5.54 11.85 20.14
C ARG A 72 5.76 10.88 21.31
N PRO A 73 6.96 10.29 21.47
CA PRO A 73 7.30 9.66 22.72
C PRO A 73 7.25 10.72 23.82
N ARG A 74 6.47 10.42 24.87
CA ARG A 74 6.43 11.24 26.08
C ARG A 74 7.74 11.00 26.83
N THR A 75 8.71 11.88 26.62
CA THR A 75 9.83 12.08 27.56
C THR A 75 9.33 12.74 28.82
#